data_AF-A0A1N6UPS2-F1
#
_entry.id   AF-A0A1N6UPS2-F1
#
_cell.length_a   1.000
_cell.length_b   1.000
_cell.length_c   1.000
_cell.angle_alpha   90.00
_cell.angle_beta   90.00
_cell.angle_gamma   90.00
#
_symmetry.space_group_name_H-M   'P 1'
#
loop_
_entity.id
_entity.type
_entity.pdbx_description
1 polymer ?
#
loop_
_entity_poly.entity_id
_entity_poly.type
_entity_poly.pdbx_seq_one_letter_code
_entity_poly.pdbx_strand_id
1 'polypeptide(L)'
;MKLAKTHHEGFARFFEQPTRESLRELVRQGVGETDYLDFKAQWPDLNKIAKHILALANSGGGAIVVGIKQNEDGSLKACGLDKLIDKVEIVKVVKKYLPTSLSYDVIDFSFEDTEYPAIKGKNFR
;
A
#
# COMPACT_ATOMS: atom_id res chain seq x y z
N MET A 1 3.57 -10.95 16.65
CA MET A 1 4.24 -12.04 15.91
C MET A 1 5.60 -11.51 15.45
N LYS A 2 6.70 -12.25 15.60
CA LYS A 2 8.01 -11.81 15.07
C LYS A 2 8.01 -12.01 13.55
N LEU A 3 8.07 -10.93 12.77
CA LEU A 3 8.32 -11.03 11.35
C LEU A 3 9.67 -11.77 11.14
N ALA A 4 9.72 -12.68 10.17
CA ALA A 4 10.99 -13.30 9.79
C ALA A 4 11.96 -12.21 9.28
N LYS A 5 13.27 -12.35 9.53
CA LYS A 5 14.29 -11.36 9.11
C LYS A 5 14.17 -10.95 7.64
N THR A 6 13.81 -11.88 6.76
CA THR A 6 13.58 -11.64 5.33
C THR A 6 12.40 -10.69 5.08
N HIS A 7 11.31 -10.82 5.84
CA HIS A 7 10.14 -9.94 5.72
C HIS A 7 10.44 -8.52 6.22
N HIS A 8 11.33 -8.39 7.20
CA HIS A 8 11.79 -7.09 7.68
C HIS A 8 12.57 -6.33 6.61
N GLU A 9 13.37 -7.02 5.79
CA GLU A 9 14.23 -6.39 4.79
C GLU A 9 13.42 -5.90 3.58
N GLY A 10 12.47 -6.70 3.07
CA GLY A 10 11.55 -6.28 2.02
C GLY A 10 10.63 -5.12 2.46
N PHE A 11 10.16 -5.16 3.71
CA PHE A 11 9.39 -4.07 4.31
C PHE A 11 10.23 -2.78 4.46
N ALA A 12 11.43 -2.88 5.04
CA ALA A 12 12.30 -1.72 5.23
C ALA A 12 12.65 -1.07 3.88
N ARG A 13 12.99 -1.87 2.88
CA ARG A 13 13.30 -1.38 1.53
C ARG A 13 12.11 -0.69 0.86
N PHE A 14 10.89 -1.16 1.06
CA PHE A 14 9.68 -0.49 0.57
C PHE A 14 9.44 0.84 1.28
N PHE A 15 9.66 0.92 2.59
CA PHE A 15 9.50 2.16 3.36
C PHE A 15 10.58 3.20 3.08
N GLU A 16 11.83 2.78 2.90
CA GLU A 16 12.94 3.67 2.53
C GLU A 16 12.82 4.14 1.08
N GLN A 17 12.49 3.22 0.17
CA GLN A 17 12.33 3.49 -1.25
C GLN A 17 11.12 2.75 -1.83
N PRO A 18 9.94 3.39 -1.79
CA PRO A 18 8.73 2.84 -2.39
C PRO A 18 8.85 2.89 -3.92
N THR A 19 9.39 1.81 -4.50
CA THR A 19 9.60 1.63 -5.94
C THR A 19 8.84 0.41 -6.46
N ARG A 20 8.69 0.32 -7.78
CA ARG A 20 8.09 -0.85 -8.46
C ARG A 20 8.79 -2.16 -8.05
N GLU A 21 10.11 -2.14 -7.92
CA GLU A 21 10.89 -3.31 -7.52
C GLU A 21 10.63 -3.67 -6.05
N SER A 22 10.68 -2.69 -5.15
CA SER A 22 10.41 -2.91 -3.72
C SER A 22 9.00 -3.46 -3.48
N LEU A 23 8.00 -2.97 -4.21
CA LEU A 23 6.62 -3.47 -4.13
C LEU A 23 6.51 -4.91 -4.67
N ARG A 24 7.17 -5.21 -5.79
CA ARG A 24 7.22 -6.57 -6.34
C ARG A 24 7.86 -7.54 -5.34
N GLU A 25 8.96 -7.15 -4.70
CA GLU A 25 9.62 -7.97 -3.70
C GLU A 25 8.73 -8.19 -2.47
N LEU A 26 8.06 -7.15 -1.99
CA LEU A 26 7.14 -7.21 -0.85
C LEU A 26 5.97 -8.19 -1.11
N VAL A 27 5.39 -8.14 -2.32
CA VAL A 27 4.37 -9.10 -2.77
C VAL A 27 4.94 -10.51 -2.90
N ARG A 28 6.12 -10.66 -3.50
CA ARG A 28 6.77 -11.96 -3.74
C ARG A 28 7.21 -12.66 -2.46
N GLN A 29 7.70 -11.91 -1.49
CA GLN A 29 8.11 -12.43 -0.18
C GLN A 29 6.90 -12.77 0.70
N GLY A 30 5.69 -12.36 0.34
CA GLY A 30 4.48 -12.63 1.12
C GLY A 30 4.48 -11.89 2.46
N VAL A 31 5.04 -10.67 2.50
CA VAL A 31 5.01 -9.83 3.69
C VAL A 31 3.58 -9.36 3.92
N GLY A 32 2.82 -10.10 4.74
CA GLY A 32 1.42 -9.82 5.06
C GLY A 32 1.20 -8.47 5.76
N GLU A 33 -0.07 -8.14 6.01
CA GLU A 33 -0.44 -6.95 6.77
C GLU A 33 0.23 -6.94 8.15
N THR A 34 0.68 -5.75 8.55
CA THR A 34 1.30 -5.48 9.85
C THR A 34 0.66 -4.23 10.45
N ASP A 35 0.96 -3.91 11.70
CA ASP A 35 0.48 -2.68 12.34
C ASP A 35 0.85 -1.38 11.57
N TYR A 36 1.84 -1.45 10.68
CA TYR A 36 2.36 -0.32 9.91
C TYR A 36 2.10 -0.43 8.40
N LEU A 37 1.60 -1.57 7.91
CA LEU A 37 1.35 -1.81 6.50
C LEU A 37 0.01 -2.50 6.30
N ASP A 38 -0.89 -1.80 5.63
CA ASP A 38 -2.25 -2.23 5.37
C ASP A 38 -2.46 -2.46 3.88
N PHE A 39 -3.10 -3.58 3.50
CA PHE A 39 -3.39 -3.92 2.12
C PHE A 39 -4.88 -3.77 1.83
N LYS A 40 -5.19 -3.15 0.70
CA LYS A 40 -6.57 -3.01 0.23
C LYS A 40 -6.67 -3.47 -1.22
N ALA A 41 -7.61 -4.37 -1.50
CA ALA A 41 -7.80 -4.87 -2.86
C ALA A 41 -8.24 -3.74 -3.82
N GLN A 42 -9.03 -2.80 -3.31
CA GLN A 42 -9.60 -1.67 -4.03
C GLN A 42 -9.69 -0.47 -3.10
N TRP A 43 -9.85 0.72 -3.65
CA TRP A 43 -10.11 1.93 -2.87
C TRP A 43 -11.38 1.75 -2.03
N PRO A 44 -11.29 1.78 -0.69
CA PRO A 44 -12.46 1.99 0.15
C PRO A 44 -12.85 3.47 0.07
N ASP A 45 -13.97 3.84 0.69
CA ASP A 45 -14.34 5.25 0.86
C ASP A 45 -13.16 6.10 1.34
N LEU A 46 -12.97 7.27 0.72
CA LEU A 46 -11.89 8.20 1.09
C LEU A 46 -11.97 8.61 2.57
N ASN A 47 -13.18 8.64 3.14
CA ASN A 47 -13.42 8.80 4.57
C ASN A 47 -12.76 7.70 5.41
N LYS A 48 -12.86 6.45 4.96
CA LYS A 48 -12.22 5.31 5.63
C LYS A 48 -10.72 5.42 5.47
N ILE A 49 -10.20 5.68 4.27
CA ILE A 49 -8.76 5.90 4.04
C ILE A 49 -8.19 6.94 4.99
N ALA A 50 -8.87 8.08 5.17
CA ALA A 50 -8.41 9.09 6.13
C ALA A 50 -8.32 8.55 7.57
N LYS A 51 -9.29 7.74 8.03
CA LYS A 51 -9.20 7.08 9.34
C LYS A 51 -8.03 6.11 9.44
N HIS A 52 -7.76 5.33 8.38
CA HIS A 52 -6.61 4.42 8.35
C HIS A 52 -5.29 5.20 8.40
N ILE A 53 -5.15 6.29 7.62
CA ILE A 53 -3.96 7.15 7.64
C ILE A 53 -3.76 7.75 9.04
N LEU A 54 -4.84 8.22 9.68
CA LEU A 54 -4.77 8.77 11.03
C LEU A 54 -4.35 7.72 12.06
N ALA A 55 -4.88 6.49 11.94
CA ALA A 55 -4.50 5.38 12.80
C ALA A 55 -3.01 5.03 12.65
N LEU A 56 -2.51 4.95 11.42
CA LEU A 56 -1.09 4.72 11.15
C LEU A 56 -0.22 5.84 11.70
N ALA A 57 -0.58 7.10 11.46
CA ALA A 57 0.16 8.25 11.98
C ALA A 57 0.24 8.26 13.51
N ASN A 58 -0.85 7.88 14.20
CA ASN A 58 -0.86 7.75 15.67
C ASN A 58 -0.03 6.56 16.18
N SER A 59 0.17 5.53 15.36
CA SER A 59 0.95 4.34 15.70
C SER A 59 2.44 4.45 15.36
N GLY A 60 2.92 5.61 14.88
CA GLY A 60 4.32 5.83 14.50
C GLY A 60 4.56 5.89 12.99
N GLY A 61 3.51 5.98 12.19
CA GLY A 61 3.56 6.04 10.74
C GLY A 61 3.18 4.71 10.08
N GLY A 62 3.23 4.68 8.74
CA GLY A 62 2.90 3.48 8.00
C GLY A 62 2.64 3.74 6.52
N ALA A 63 2.23 2.69 5.82
CA ALA A 63 1.86 2.73 4.42
C ALA A 63 0.57 1.95 4.20
N ILE A 64 -0.25 2.44 3.27
CA ILE A 64 -1.42 1.72 2.78
C ILE A 64 -1.16 1.43 1.32
N VAL A 65 -1.25 0.16 0.93
CA VAL A 65 -1.08 -0.24 -0.46
C VAL A 65 -2.39 -0.77 -1.01
N VAL A 66 -2.88 -0.12 -2.05
CA VAL A 66 -4.13 -0.39 -2.73
C VAL A 66 -3.87 -1.11 -4.06
N GLY A 67 -4.68 -2.13 -4.35
CA GLY A 67 -4.51 -3.06 -5.47
C GLY A 67 -3.97 -4.43 -5.04
N ILE A 68 -3.79 -4.69 -3.74
CA ILE A 68 -3.32 -5.98 -3.21
C ILE A 68 -4.38 -6.51 -2.24
N LYS A 69 -4.74 -7.79 -2.39
CA LYS A 69 -5.61 -8.52 -1.47
C LYS A 69 -4.79 -9.54 -0.71
N GLN A 70 -4.79 -9.49 0.61
CA GLN A 70 -4.31 -10.62 1.41
C GLN A 70 -5.42 -11.68 1.51
N ASN A 71 -5.08 -12.94 1.25
CA ASN A 71 -5.98 -14.08 1.43
C ASN A 71 -5.93 -14.57 2.88
N GLU A 72 -6.91 -15.38 3.28
CA GLU A 72 -7.00 -15.96 4.63
C GLU A 72 -5.79 -16.85 4.99
N ASP A 73 -5.13 -17.42 3.99
CA ASP A 73 -3.89 -18.20 4.11
C ASP A 73 -2.64 -17.32 4.35
N GLY A 74 -2.81 -15.99 4.37
CA GLY A 74 -1.72 -15.03 4.51
C GLY A 74 -0.99 -14.70 3.19
N SER A 75 -1.30 -15.40 2.10
CA SER A 75 -0.76 -15.12 0.77
C SER A 75 -1.28 -13.80 0.18
N LEU A 76 -0.41 -13.07 -0.52
CA LEU A 76 -0.75 -11.81 -1.18
C LEU A 76 -1.16 -12.04 -2.64
N LYS A 77 -2.32 -11.50 -3.02
CA LYS A 77 -2.85 -11.52 -4.38
C LYS A 77 -2.90 -10.11 -4.95
N ALA A 78 -2.11 -9.87 -5.99
CA ALA A 78 -2.19 -8.65 -6.77
C ALA A 78 -3.50 -8.58 -7.56
N CYS A 79 -4.44 -7.74 -7.14
CA CYS A 79 -5.68 -7.47 -7.86
C CYS A 79 -5.48 -6.38 -8.93
N GLY A 80 -4.70 -5.35 -8.60
CA GLY A 80 -4.62 -4.13 -9.39
C GLY A 80 -5.84 -3.24 -9.18
N LEU A 81 -5.68 -1.97 -9.51
CA LEU A 81 -6.73 -0.96 -9.48
C LEU A 81 -7.41 -0.86 -10.86
N ASP A 82 -8.70 -1.13 -10.90
CA ASP A 82 -9.54 -0.94 -12.10
C ASP A 82 -9.73 0.55 -12.43
N LYS A 83 -9.80 1.38 -11.38
CA LYS A 83 -9.93 2.84 -11.49
C LYS A 83 -8.84 3.55 -10.70
N LEU A 84 -8.08 4.38 -11.39
CA LEU A 84 -7.18 5.35 -10.78
C LEU A 84 -7.99 6.60 -10.43
N ILE A 85 -8.27 6.78 -9.14
CA ILE A 85 -8.83 8.04 -8.63
C ILE A 85 -7.73 9.11 -8.73
N ASP A 86 -8.09 10.34 -9.09
CA ASP A 86 -7.11 11.42 -9.18
C ASP A 86 -6.45 11.70 -7.82
N LYS A 87 -5.12 11.87 -7.80
CA LYS A 87 -4.36 12.17 -6.57
C LYS A 87 -4.91 13.40 -5.87
N VAL A 88 -5.23 14.43 -6.64
CA VAL A 88 -5.67 15.72 -6.13
C VAL A 88 -7.01 15.55 -5.42
N GLU A 89 -7.89 14.71 -5.96
CA GLU A 89 -9.18 14.41 -5.34
C GLU A 89 -9.00 13.64 -4.02
N ILE A 90 -8.17 12.59 -4.01
CA ILE A 90 -7.84 11.84 -2.79
C ILE A 90 -7.28 12.80 -1.74
N VAL A 91 -6.26 13.57 -2.08
CA VAL A 91 -5.59 14.50 -1.17
C VAL A 91 -6.57 15.55 -0.65
N LYS A 92 -7.43 16.10 -1.52
CA LYS A 92 -8.42 17.11 -1.14
C LYS A 92 -9.46 16.56 -0.17
N VAL A 93 -9.93 15.33 -0.38
CA VAL A 93 -10.93 14.71 0.50
C VAL A 93 -10.26 14.31 1.81
N VAL A 94 -9.14 13.57 1.75
CA VAL A 94 -8.40 13.09 2.92
C VAL A 94 -7.91 14.24 3.80
N LYS A 95 -7.40 15.35 3.23
CA LYS A 95 -7.01 16.55 3.99
C LYS A 95 -8.15 17.18 4.79
N LYS A 96 -9.42 16.97 4.43
CA LYS A 96 -10.55 17.48 5.24
C LYS A 96 -10.73 16.71 6.54
N TYR A 97 -10.26 15.46 6.59
CA TYR A 97 -10.40 14.57 7.73
C TYR A 97 -9.09 14.42 8.53
N LEU A 98 -7.96 14.84 7.96
CA LEU A 98 -6.65 14.78 8.60
C LEU A 98 -6.21 16.15 9.12
N PRO A 99 -5.47 16.19 10.24
CA PRO A 99 -4.87 17.43 10.72
C PRO A 99 -3.80 17.95 9.74
N THR A 100 -3.66 19.27 9.63
CA THR A 100 -2.68 19.93 8.77
C THR A 100 -1.23 19.63 9.12
N SER A 101 -0.97 19.14 10.34
CA SER A 101 0.35 18.73 10.81
C SER A 101 0.79 17.36 10.29
N LEU A 102 -0.11 16.59 9.65
CA LEU A 102 0.19 15.24 9.16
C LEU A 102 0.63 15.29 7.70
N SER A 103 1.86 14.83 7.46
CA SER A 103 2.44 14.66 6.13
C SER A 103 2.20 13.25 5.62
N TYR A 104 1.77 13.13 4.36
CA TYR A 104 1.59 11.86 3.68
C TYR A 104 1.84 12.03 2.19
N ASP A 105 2.30 10.96 1.55
CA ASP A 105 2.60 10.91 0.12
C ASP A 105 1.75 9.85 -0.59
N VAL A 106 1.38 10.14 -1.84
CA VAL A 106 0.59 9.24 -2.69
C VAL A 106 1.39 8.88 -3.93
N ILE A 107 1.84 7.64 -4.00
CA ILE A 107 2.77 7.14 -5.03
C ILE A 107 2.01 6.19 -5.95
N ASP A 108 2.27 6.25 -7.25
CA ASP A 108 1.65 5.34 -8.22
C ASP A 108 2.67 4.33 -8.71
N PHE A 109 2.22 3.09 -8.82
CA PHE A 109 2.99 2.01 -9.39
C PHE A 109 2.24 1.42 -10.56
N SER A 110 2.73 1.68 -11.77
CA SER A 110 2.26 1.05 -12.99
C SER A 110 3.25 -0.02 -13.44
N PHE A 111 2.76 -1.25 -13.59
CA PHE A 111 3.54 -2.39 -14.04
C PHE A 111 3.12 -2.79 -15.45
N GLU A 112 3.47 -1.97 -16.45
CA GLU A 112 3.10 -2.17 -17.85
C GLU A 112 3.76 -3.41 -18.45
N ASP A 113 5.07 -3.57 -18.23
CA ASP A 113 5.81 -4.77 -18.64
C ASP A 113 6.65 -5.28 -17.47
N THR A 114 6.30 -6.49 -17.01
CA THR A 114 7.02 -7.16 -15.93
C THR A 114 7.02 -8.66 -16.17
N GLU A 115 8.10 -9.31 -15.79
CA GLU A 115 8.28 -10.77 -15.87
C GLU A 115 7.31 -11.51 -14.92
N TYR A 116 6.67 -10.81 -13.99
CA TYR A 116 5.76 -11.42 -13.03
C TYR A 116 4.30 -11.32 -13.51
N PRO A 117 3.71 -12.41 -14.05
CA PRO A 117 2.41 -12.37 -14.69
C PRO A 117 1.28 -11.93 -13.74
N ALA A 118 1.43 -12.09 -12.43
CA ALA A 118 0.39 -11.71 -11.47
C ALA A 118 0.25 -10.19 -11.28
N ILE A 119 1.29 -9.38 -11.55
CA ILE A 119 1.25 -7.90 -11.46
C ILE A 119 1.30 -7.22 -12.84
N LYS A 120 1.48 -7.97 -13.92
CA LYS A 120 1.58 -7.45 -15.29
C LYS A 120 0.29 -6.72 -15.71
N GLY A 121 0.45 -5.52 -16.27
CA GLY A 121 -0.64 -4.65 -16.73
C GLY A 121 -1.47 -4.03 -15.60
N LYS A 122 -1.04 -4.12 -14.34
CA LYS A 122 -1.80 -3.64 -13.18
C LYS A 122 -1.22 -2.35 -12.61
N ASN A 123 -2.13 -1.52 -12.12
CA ASN A 123 -1.80 -0.32 -11.38
C ASN A 123 -2.01 -0.54 -9.88
N PHE A 124 -1.13 0.01 -9.07
CA PHE A 124 -1.18 0.00 -7.62
C PHE A 124 -0.91 1.41 -7.10
N ARG A 125 -1.35 1.66 -5.87
CA ARG A 125 -1.11 2.92 -5.17
C ARG A 125 -0.68 2.64 -3.75
#